data_AF-A0A8T4KFI4-F1
#
_entry.id   AF-A0A8T4KFI4-F1
#
_cell.length_a   1.000
_cell.length_b   1.000
_cell.length_c   1.000
_cell.angle_alpha   90.00
_cell.angle_beta   90.00
_cell.angle_gamma   90.00
#
_symmetry.space_group_name_H-M   'P 1'
#
loop_
_entity.id
_entity.type
_entity.pdbx_description
1 polymer ?
#
loop_
_entity_poly.entity_id
_entity_poly.type
_entity_poly.pdbx_seq_one_letter_code
_entity_poly.pdbx_strand_id
1 'polypeptide(L)'
;MMFIRAPAAKSVVFVSYAIILLLSIFATTYFIPVFATDGINGTGEATVSPGNIAATLKPGESVTENKTVIITRLPSGPVDVFFIFDLTASMGGVLSTAKARSLEIMDNISAITGDAAFGVGSLQDYPGIFDSCGYVARYGMDSDYPWSLDRDITPDKNAVNVVINSLGLGDGNDGPESYARALYESQFVAWRNGSKKIVIIFEDNIPHDCNMAAY
;
A
#
# COMPACT_ATOMS: atom_id res chain seq x y z
N MET A 1 -9.46 -36.25 -15.08
CA MET A 1 -10.49 -35.84 -14.11
C MET A 1 -9.91 -34.66 -13.34
N MET A 2 -10.47 -33.47 -13.60
CA MET A 2 -10.50 -32.25 -12.78
C MET A 2 -9.23 -31.81 -12.02
N PHE A 3 -8.62 -30.70 -12.44
CA PHE A 3 -8.11 -29.71 -11.49
C PHE A 3 -8.40 -28.29 -11.98
N ILE A 4 -9.10 -27.58 -11.10
CA ILE A 4 -9.54 -26.19 -11.14
C ILE A 4 -8.32 -25.28 -11.00
N ARG A 5 -8.25 -24.21 -11.80
CA ARG A 5 -7.24 -23.15 -11.69
C ARG A 5 -7.46 -22.32 -10.42
N ALA A 6 -6.40 -22.11 -9.65
CA ALA A 6 -6.34 -21.10 -8.58
C ALA A 6 -6.37 -19.67 -9.16
N PRO A 7 -7.00 -18.67 -8.48
CA PRO A 7 -6.96 -17.28 -8.92
C PRO A 7 -5.62 -16.61 -8.54
N ALA A 8 -5.30 -15.55 -9.27
CA ALA A 8 -4.03 -14.84 -9.30
C ALA A 8 -3.59 -14.28 -7.93
N ALA A 9 -2.29 -14.42 -7.64
CA ALA A 9 -1.63 -13.78 -6.51
C ALA A 9 -1.65 -12.25 -6.66
N LYS A 10 -2.22 -11.55 -5.68
CA LYS A 10 -2.02 -10.11 -5.47
C LYS A 10 -0.73 -9.94 -4.69
N SER A 11 0.16 -9.06 -5.18
CA SER A 11 1.42 -8.74 -4.51
C SER A 11 1.14 -7.96 -3.22
N VAL A 12 1.39 -8.59 -2.07
CA VAL A 12 1.47 -7.94 -0.76
C VAL A 12 2.95 -7.71 -0.46
N VAL A 13 3.33 -6.46 -0.21
CA VAL A 13 4.71 -6.08 0.15
C VAL A 13 4.82 -6.13 1.66
N PHE A 14 5.50 -7.14 2.20
CA PHE A 14 5.88 -7.18 3.61
C PHE A 14 7.21 -6.42 3.82
N VAL A 15 7.18 -5.32 4.57
CA VAL A 15 8.39 -4.62 5.00
C VAL A 15 8.80 -5.16 6.36
N SER A 16 9.76 -6.08 6.39
CA SER A 16 10.37 -6.56 7.63
C SER A 16 11.54 -5.65 8.02
N TYR A 17 11.55 -5.22 9.29
CA TYR A 17 12.56 -4.37 9.89
C TYR A 17 13.93 -5.07 9.94
N ALA A 18 14.90 -4.60 9.15
CA ALA A 18 16.33 -4.68 9.49
C ALA A 18 17.16 -3.77 8.57
N ILE A 19 17.78 -2.73 9.14
CA ILE A 19 19.22 -2.38 9.04
C ILE A 19 19.42 -0.90 9.38
N ILE A 20 20.21 -0.70 10.44
CA ILE A 20 20.61 0.55 11.08
C ILE A 20 21.96 1.03 10.51
N LEU A 21 22.06 2.35 10.30
CA LEU A 21 23.23 3.26 10.19
C LEU A 21 24.52 2.84 9.45
N LEU A 22 24.99 3.71 8.54
CA LEU A 22 26.20 4.52 8.77
C LEU A 22 26.39 5.59 7.68
N LEU A 23 26.31 6.86 8.09
CA LEU A 23 26.91 7.98 7.37
C LEU A 23 28.44 7.86 7.51
N SER A 24 29.17 7.85 6.39
CA SER A 24 30.54 8.35 6.35
C SER A 24 30.84 8.99 4.99
N ILE A 25 31.31 10.22 5.08
CA ILE A 25 31.70 11.11 3.99
C ILE A 25 33.07 10.66 3.48
N PHE A 26 33.18 10.28 2.21
CA PHE A 26 34.42 10.48 1.42
C PHE A 26 34.04 10.77 -0.03
N ALA A 27 34.42 11.96 -0.48
CA ALA A 27 34.26 12.44 -1.84
C ALA A 27 34.98 11.52 -2.83
N THR A 28 34.20 10.89 -3.71
CA THR A 28 34.72 10.40 -4.98
C THR A 28 33.86 11.06 -6.05
N THR A 29 34.52 11.80 -6.95
CA THR A 29 33.90 12.55 -8.04
C THR A 29 33.15 11.57 -8.94
N TYR A 30 31.84 11.44 -8.76
CA TYR A 30 31.00 10.76 -9.72
C TYR A 30 30.80 11.69 -10.91
N PHE A 31 31.25 11.23 -12.07
CA PHE A 31 30.89 11.80 -13.35
C PHE A 31 29.36 11.73 -13.46
N ILE A 32 28.66 12.84 -13.24
CA ILE A 32 27.24 12.94 -13.58
C ILE A 32 27.22 13.12 -15.09
N PRO A 33 26.73 12.16 -15.90
CA PRO A 33 26.38 12.50 -17.26
C PRO A 33 25.28 13.56 -17.17
N VAL A 34 25.62 14.79 -17.52
CA VAL A 34 24.63 15.81 -17.89
C VAL A 34 23.95 15.26 -19.13
N PHE A 35 22.80 14.61 -18.93
CA PHE A 35 21.90 14.36 -20.05
C PHE A 35 21.44 15.72 -20.52
N ALA A 36 21.77 16.04 -21.77
CA ALA A 36 21.26 17.21 -22.46
C ALA A 36 19.74 17.22 -22.29
N THR A 37 19.19 18.34 -21.82
CA THR A 37 17.76 18.59 -21.90
C THR A 37 17.44 18.95 -23.34
N ASP A 38 17.50 17.95 -24.24
CA ASP A 38 16.79 18.06 -25.50
C ASP A 38 15.30 18.15 -25.14
N GLY A 39 14.66 19.19 -25.68
CA GLY A 39 13.38 19.72 -25.23
C GLY A 39 12.34 18.66 -24.85
N ILE A 40 11.75 18.83 -23.66
CA ILE A 40 10.68 17.97 -23.14
C ILE A 40 9.45 18.14 -24.05
N ASN A 41 9.35 17.28 -25.06
CA ASN A 41 8.16 17.05 -25.90
C ASN A 41 8.01 15.56 -26.23
N GLY A 42 8.08 14.69 -25.22
CA GLY A 42 7.96 13.23 -25.38
C GLY A 42 6.97 12.59 -24.41
N THR A 43 5.96 11.92 -24.95
CA THR A 43 4.82 11.25 -24.29
C THR A 43 5.06 9.76 -23.98
N GLY A 44 6.29 9.34 -23.69
CA GLY A 44 6.62 7.90 -23.62
C GLY A 44 6.01 7.16 -22.43
N GLU A 45 5.02 6.29 -22.69
CA GLU A 45 4.50 5.31 -21.72
C GLU A 45 5.50 4.17 -21.46
N ALA A 46 5.30 3.39 -20.39
CA ALA A 46 6.07 2.16 -20.17
C ALA A 46 5.84 1.19 -21.34
N THR A 47 6.91 0.60 -21.85
CA THR A 47 6.85 -0.31 -23.01
C THR A 47 7.32 -1.70 -22.64
N VAL A 48 6.70 -2.71 -23.25
CA VAL A 48 7.13 -4.12 -23.15
C VAL A 48 7.46 -4.64 -24.54
N SER A 49 8.61 -5.28 -24.70
CA SER A 49 9.10 -5.80 -25.98
C SER A 49 9.71 -7.19 -25.81
N PRO A 50 9.28 -8.20 -26.58
CA PRO A 50 8.23 -8.14 -27.59
C PRO A 50 6.84 -8.01 -26.95
N GLY A 51 5.95 -7.21 -27.57
CA GLY A 51 4.55 -7.06 -27.13
C GLY A 51 3.70 -8.31 -27.40
N ASN A 52 4.14 -9.17 -28.32
CA ASN A 52 3.46 -10.39 -28.73
C ASN A 52 4.47 -11.51 -28.97
N ILE A 53 4.07 -12.75 -28.67
CA ILE A 53 4.78 -13.97 -29.03
C ILE A 53 3.87 -14.84 -29.90
N ALA A 54 4.41 -15.34 -31.00
CA ALA A 54 3.76 -16.35 -31.83
C ALA A 54 4.73 -17.52 -31.99
N ALA A 55 4.32 -18.71 -31.54
CA ALA A 55 5.10 -19.94 -31.65
C ALA A 55 4.19 -21.12 -31.98
N THR A 56 4.68 -22.06 -32.79
CA THR A 56 4.03 -23.35 -33.07
C THR A 56 4.92 -24.44 -32.51
N LEU A 57 4.39 -25.25 -31.59
CA LEU A 57 5.14 -26.28 -30.86
C LEU A 57 4.55 -27.67 -31.13
N LYS A 58 5.43 -28.68 -31.20
CA LYS A 58 5.04 -30.10 -31.21
C LYS A 58 4.87 -30.64 -29.78
N PRO A 59 4.24 -31.81 -29.60
CA PRO A 59 4.15 -32.44 -28.28
C PRO A 59 5.54 -32.63 -27.66
N GLY A 60 5.75 -32.05 -26.47
CA GLY A 60 7.01 -32.13 -25.72
C GLY A 60 7.98 -30.96 -25.94
N GLU A 61 7.68 -30.01 -26.83
CA GLU A 61 8.51 -28.82 -27.04
C GLU A 61 8.10 -27.66 -26.14
N SER A 62 9.07 -26.77 -25.86
CA SER A 62 8.86 -25.50 -25.17
C SER A 62 9.55 -24.37 -25.92
N VAL A 63 9.05 -23.15 -25.72
CA VAL A 63 9.69 -21.92 -26.17
C VAL A 63 9.92 -21.01 -24.97
N THR A 64 11.10 -20.41 -24.90
CA THR A 64 11.44 -19.37 -23.93
C THR A 64 11.55 -18.04 -24.66
N GLU A 65 10.81 -17.04 -24.20
CA GLU A 65 10.86 -15.66 -24.71
C GLU A 65 11.34 -14.74 -23.59
N ASN A 66 12.34 -13.93 -23.90
CA ASN A 66 12.76 -12.85 -23.01
C ASN A 66 11.98 -11.58 -23.39
N LYS A 67 11.22 -11.04 -22.44
CA LYS A 67 10.57 -9.73 -22.57
C LYS A 67 11.36 -8.69 -21.79
N THR A 68 11.60 -7.56 -22.43
CA THR A 68 12.19 -6.36 -21.85
C THR A 68 11.08 -5.36 -21.54
N VAL A 69 11.03 -4.89 -20.30
CA VAL A 69 10.15 -3.79 -19.88
C VAL A 69 11.02 -2.54 -19.71
N ILE A 70 10.68 -1.47 -20.42
CA ILE A 70 11.35 -0.18 -20.31
C ILE A 70 10.39 0.80 -19.65
N ILE A 71 10.80 1.33 -18.50
CA ILE A 71 10.12 2.42 -17.80
C ILE A 71 10.95 3.68 -18.06
N THR A 72 10.52 4.47 -19.04
CA THR A 72 11.24 5.65 -19.55
C THR A 72 11.09 6.89 -18.66
N ARG A 73 10.11 6.92 -17.75
CA ARG A 73 9.88 7.99 -16.77
C ARG A 73 9.08 7.46 -15.58
N LEU A 74 9.25 8.06 -14.41
CA LEU A 74 8.31 7.91 -13.30
C LEU A 74 6.88 8.22 -13.79
N PRO A 75 5.82 7.67 -13.17
CA PRO A 75 4.45 7.93 -13.60
C PRO A 75 4.23 9.44 -13.78
N SER A 76 3.95 9.89 -15.01
CA SER A 76 3.81 11.32 -15.32
C SER A 76 2.40 11.84 -15.05
N GLY A 77 1.81 11.38 -13.95
CA GLY A 77 0.46 11.72 -13.55
C GLY A 77 0.34 11.79 -12.04
N PRO A 78 -0.80 12.24 -11.53
CA PRO A 78 -0.99 12.43 -10.10
C PRO A 78 -0.75 11.12 -9.34
N VAL A 79 -0.21 11.20 -8.13
CA VAL A 79 -0.08 10.05 -7.23
C VAL A 79 -0.96 10.29 -6.02
N ASP A 80 -1.80 9.31 -5.70
CA ASP A 80 -2.65 9.34 -4.52
C ASP A 80 -2.22 8.24 -3.57
N VAL A 81 -1.98 8.60 -2.32
CA VAL A 81 -1.64 7.66 -1.27
C VAL A 81 -2.68 7.78 -0.16
N PHE A 82 -3.31 6.66 0.17
CA PHE A 82 -4.26 6.58 1.26
C PHE A 82 -3.69 5.72 2.37
N PHE A 83 -3.46 6.32 3.53
CA PHE A 83 -2.98 5.61 4.71
C PHE A 83 -4.15 5.02 5.49
N ILE A 84 -3.98 3.81 6.01
CA ILE A 84 -4.93 3.18 6.90
C ILE A 84 -4.17 2.83 8.19
N PHE A 85 -4.65 3.33 9.32
CA PHE A 85 -4.09 3.01 10.63
C PHE A 85 -4.98 2.01 11.35
N ASP A 86 -4.41 0.87 11.69
CA ASP A 86 -4.91 0.08 12.81
C ASP A 86 -4.72 0.90 14.10
N LEU A 87 -5.83 1.08 14.82
CA LEU A 87 -5.89 1.79 16.08
C LEU A 87 -6.25 0.87 17.24
N THR A 88 -6.21 -0.46 17.09
CA THR A 88 -6.41 -1.35 18.22
C THR A 88 -5.26 -1.28 19.22
N ALA A 89 -5.52 -1.73 20.45
CA ALA A 89 -4.61 -1.52 21.57
C ALA A 89 -3.22 -2.13 21.36
N SER A 90 -3.09 -3.20 20.55
CA SER A 90 -1.81 -3.85 20.21
C SER A 90 -0.83 -2.90 19.55
N MET A 91 -1.33 -1.94 18.77
CA MET A 91 -0.55 -0.94 18.06
C MET A 91 0.14 0.08 18.99
N GLY A 92 -0.09 0.06 20.30
CA GLY A 92 0.42 1.07 21.22
C GLY A 92 1.94 1.24 21.24
N GLY A 93 2.70 0.18 20.96
CA GLY A 93 4.17 0.25 20.85
C GLY A 93 4.68 0.85 19.54
N VAL A 94 3.84 0.93 18.51
CA VAL A 94 4.25 1.23 17.13
C VAL A 94 3.51 2.43 16.52
N LEU A 95 2.38 2.86 17.09
CA LEU A 95 1.54 3.92 16.54
C LEU A 95 2.31 5.24 16.32
N SER A 96 3.13 5.66 17.29
CA SER A 96 3.94 6.88 17.12
C SER A 96 4.94 6.77 15.98
N THR A 97 5.52 5.59 15.77
CA THR A 97 6.43 5.32 14.67
C THR A 97 5.70 5.29 13.34
N ALA A 98 4.53 4.65 13.26
CA ALA A 98 3.69 4.65 12.06
C ALA A 98 3.32 6.07 11.63
N LYS A 99 2.90 6.93 12.58
CA LYS A 99 2.64 8.36 12.34
C LYS A 99 3.87 9.08 11.79
N ALA A 100 5.04 8.93 12.43
CA ALA A 100 6.27 9.56 11.96
C ALA A 100 6.66 9.10 10.55
N ARG A 101 6.57 7.79 10.26
CA ARG A 101 6.89 7.24 8.94
C ARG A 101 5.91 7.67 7.86
N SER A 102 4.62 7.82 8.18
CA SER A 102 3.64 8.33 7.22
C SER A 102 4.00 9.74 6.75
N LEU A 103 4.49 10.62 7.65
CA LEU A 103 4.98 11.95 7.28
C LEU A 103 6.19 11.89 6.34
N GLU A 104 7.18 11.06 6.68
CA GLU A 104 8.36 10.85 5.82
C GLU A 104 7.97 10.32 4.43
N ILE A 105 7.00 9.41 4.35
CA ILE A 105 6.48 8.88 3.09
C ILE A 105 5.81 10.00 2.28
N MET A 106 4.97 10.82 2.91
CA MET A 106 4.33 11.95 2.23
C MET A 106 5.36 12.93 1.66
N ASP A 107 6.42 13.24 2.43
CA ASP A 107 7.51 14.11 1.99
C ASP A 107 8.27 13.53 0.81
N ASN A 108 8.68 12.26 0.91
CA ASN A 108 9.43 11.57 -0.13
C ASN A 108 8.62 11.45 -1.43
N ILE A 109 7.35 11.06 -1.35
CA ILE A 109 6.49 10.92 -2.55
C ILE A 109 6.22 12.28 -3.19
N SER A 110 6.00 13.33 -2.39
CA SER A 110 5.82 14.69 -2.90
C SER A 110 7.07 15.16 -3.66
N ALA A 111 8.27 14.88 -3.13
CA ALA A 111 9.53 15.25 -3.76
C ALA A 111 9.80 14.50 -5.09
N ILE A 112 9.34 13.25 -5.19
CA ILE A 112 9.53 12.41 -6.38
C ILE A 112 8.54 12.77 -7.50
N THR A 113 7.28 13.06 -7.15
CA THR A 113 6.17 13.09 -8.12
C THR A 113 5.76 14.50 -8.51
N GLY A 114 5.93 15.50 -7.61
CA GLY A 114 5.48 16.88 -7.82
C GLY A 114 3.96 17.09 -7.81
N ASP A 115 3.15 16.02 -7.91
CA ASP A 115 1.68 16.04 -7.91
C ASP A 115 1.12 14.88 -7.06
N ALA A 116 1.34 14.98 -5.74
CA ALA A 116 0.86 14.01 -4.78
C ALA A 116 -0.35 14.53 -3.99
N ALA A 117 -1.32 13.65 -3.73
CA ALA A 117 -2.40 13.89 -2.78
C ALA A 117 -2.47 12.72 -1.79
N PHE A 118 -2.93 13.04 -0.59
CA PHE A 118 -2.89 12.12 0.54
C PHE A 118 -4.25 12.08 1.23
N GLY A 119 -4.58 10.91 1.79
CA GLY A 119 -5.72 10.72 2.66
C GLY A 119 -5.35 9.79 3.80
N VAL A 120 -6.18 9.78 4.83
CA VAL A 120 -6.05 8.85 5.95
C VAL A 120 -7.41 8.35 6.40
N GLY A 121 -7.48 7.06 6.66
CA GLY A 121 -8.53 6.42 7.42
C GLY A 121 -7.95 5.58 8.53
N SER A 122 -8.84 5.05 9.35
CA SER A 122 -8.49 4.21 10.47
C SER A 122 -9.49 3.09 10.64
N LEU A 123 -9.08 2.08 11.39
CA LEU A 123 -9.91 0.96 11.78
C LEU A 123 -9.60 0.59 13.22
N GLN A 124 -10.57 -0.03 13.86
CA GLN A 124 -10.38 -0.86 15.04
C GLN A 124 -11.02 -2.20 14.67
N ASP A 125 -12.02 -2.63 15.42
CA ASP A 125 -12.74 -3.84 15.12
C ASP A 125 -14.28 -3.66 15.07
N TYR A 126 -14.98 -4.73 14.73
CA TYR A 126 -16.43 -4.79 14.71
C TYR A 126 -16.98 -4.83 16.14
N PRO A 127 -17.84 -3.88 16.53
CA PRO A 127 -18.42 -3.87 17.87
C PRO A 127 -19.36 -5.08 18.04
N GLY A 128 -19.05 -5.96 19.00
CA GLY A 128 -19.93 -7.06 19.40
C GLY A 128 -19.31 -8.46 19.35
N ILE A 129 -20.18 -9.47 19.49
CA ILE A 129 -19.83 -10.89 19.46
C ILE A 129 -20.24 -11.47 18.11
N PHE A 130 -19.32 -12.20 17.48
CA PHE A 130 -19.52 -12.82 16.17
C PHE A 130 -19.20 -14.31 16.23
N ASP A 131 -19.99 -15.09 15.50
CA ASP A 131 -19.75 -16.49 15.19
C ASP A 131 -19.46 -16.59 13.70
N SER A 132 -18.18 -16.56 13.34
CA SER A 132 -17.72 -16.45 11.97
C SER A 132 -16.35 -17.09 11.81
N CYS A 133 -16.04 -17.55 10.60
CA CYS A 133 -14.72 -18.09 10.25
C CYS A 133 -14.20 -19.20 11.19
N GLY A 134 -15.12 -19.97 11.80
CA GLY A 134 -14.78 -21.12 12.63
C GLY A 134 -14.55 -20.81 14.11
N TYR A 135 -14.80 -19.58 14.58
CA TYR A 135 -14.64 -19.23 15.99
C TYR A 135 -15.70 -18.22 16.45
N VAL A 136 -15.90 -18.17 17.78
CA VAL A 136 -16.81 -17.23 18.44
C VAL A 136 -16.01 -16.36 19.40
N ALA A 137 -16.01 -15.04 19.17
CA ALA A 137 -15.34 -14.08 20.03
C ALA A 137 -16.10 -12.75 20.06
N ARG A 138 -15.83 -11.95 21.09
CA ARG A 138 -16.08 -10.51 21.02
C ARG A 138 -14.91 -9.90 20.25
N TYR A 139 -15.23 -9.30 19.11
CA TYR A 139 -14.28 -8.72 18.16
C TYR A 139 -13.82 -7.35 18.70
N GLY A 140 -14.76 -6.40 18.79
CA GLY A 140 -14.55 -5.10 19.41
C GLY A 140 -15.51 -4.78 20.56
N MET A 141 -15.17 -3.73 21.29
CA MET A 141 -16.04 -3.08 22.27
C MET A 141 -17.12 -2.24 21.58
N ASP A 142 -18.15 -1.79 22.32
CA ASP A 142 -19.24 -0.99 21.75
C ASP A 142 -18.78 0.38 21.19
N SER A 143 -17.61 0.85 21.61
CA SER A 143 -16.94 2.07 21.12
C SER A 143 -16.18 1.87 19.81
N ASP A 144 -15.91 0.61 19.44
CA ASP A 144 -15.05 0.31 18.31
C ASP A 144 -15.80 0.52 17.00
N TYR A 145 -15.02 0.77 15.95
CA TYR A 145 -15.54 0.90 14.61
C TYR A 145 -14.65 0.12 13.64
N PRO A 146 -15.25 -0.61 12.68
CA PRO A 146 -14.47 -1.38 11.72
C PRO A 146 -13.88 -0.51 10.60
N TRP A 147 -14.26 0.78 10.52
CA TRP A 147 -13.74 1.75 9.56
C TRP A 147 -14.14 3.19 9.91
N SER A 148 -13.20 4.11 9.75
CA SER A 148 -13.41 5.56 9.74
C SER A 148 -12.66 6.21 8.58
N LEU A 149 -13.32 7.11 7.85
CA LEU A 149 -12.68 8.02 6.91
C LEU A 149 -12.31 9.32 7.64
N ASP A 150 -11.08 9.43 8.11
CA ASP A 150 -10.65 10.56 8.95
C ASP A 150 -10.29 11.81 8.14
N ARG A 151 -9.69 11.61 6.96
CA ARG A 151 -9.44 12.64 5.95
C ARG A 151 -9.45 12.04 4.56
N ASP A 152 -10.41 12.47 3.76
CA ASP A 152 -10.43 12.12 2.34
C ASP A 152 -9.25 12.74 1.57
N ILE A 153 -8.98 12.21 0.38
CA ILE A 153 -7.82 12.56 -0.45
C ILE A 153 -7.80 14.06 -0.75
N THR A 154 -6.69 14.69 -0.40
CA THR A 154 -6.46 16.13 -0.59
C THR A 154 -4.99 16.41 -0.93
N PRO A 155 -4.70 17.42 -1.77
CA PRO A 155 -3.32 17.90 -1.95
C PRO A 155 -2.78 18.64 -0.72
N ASP A 156 -3.65 18.98 0.26
CA ASP A 156 -3.22 19.61 1.52
C ASP A 156 -2.60 18.57 2.47
N LYS A 157 -1.31 18.32 2.28
CA LYS A 157 -0.50 17.45 3.12
C LYS A 157 -0.54 17.83 4.61
N ASN A 158 -0.63 19.13 4.93
CA ASN A 158 -0.67 19.57 6.32
C ASN A 158 -1.99 19.18 6.98
N ALA A 159 -3.12 19.30 6.28
CA ALA A 159 -4.41 18.84 6.78
C ALA A 159 -4.40 17.33 7.10
N VAL A 160 -3.76 16.53 6.25
CA VAL A 160 -3.60 15.08 6.47
C VAL A 160 -2.69 14.80 7.66
N ASN A 161 -1.55 15.49 7.76
CA ASN A 161 -0.61 15.32 8.87
C ASN A 161 -1.24 15.68 10.24
N VAL A 162 -2.08 16.71 10.30
CA VAL A 162 -2.81 17.08 11.53
C VAL A 162 -3.73 15.94 11.96
N VAL A 163 -4.47 15.34 11.03
CA VAL A 163 -5.38 14.22 11.33
C VAL A 163 -4.60 12.99 11.78
N ILE A 164 -3.54 12.60 11.06
CA ILE A 164 -2.66 11.48 11.44
C ILE A 164 -2.13 11.66 12.87
N ASN A 165 -1.67 12.85 13.23
CA ASN A 165 -1.15 13.09 14.57
C ASN A 165 -2.23 13.01 15.66
N SER A 166 -3.48 13.32 15.31
CA SER A 166 -4.63 13.24 16.24
C SER A 166 -5.15 11.83 16.50
N LEU A 167 -4.78 10.83 15.68
CA LEU A 167 -5.29 9.46 15.85
C LEU A 167 -4.91 8.89 17.22
N GLY A 168 -5.88 8.32 17.94
CA GLY A 168 -5.67 7.68 19.24
C GLY A 168 -5.94 6.18 19.14
N LEU A 169 -5.34 5.40 20.03
CA LEU A 169 -5.71 4.00 20.17
C LEU A 169 -7.16 3.93 20.65
N GLY A 170 -7.92 3.03 20.04
CA GLY A 170 -9.08 2.42 20.66
C GLY A 170 -8.70 1.08 21.27
N ASP A 171 -9.71 0.24 21.40
CA ASP A 171 -9.53 -1.13 21.83
C ASP A 171 -9.48 -2.05 20.61
N GLY A 172 -9.43 -3.33 20.91
CA GLY A 172 -9.59 -4.52 20.07
C GLY A 172 -9.71 -5.62 21.11
N ASN A 173 -10.62 -6.57 20.94
CA ASN A 173 -10.94 -7.53 22.01
C ASN A 173 -10.52 -8.96 21.68
N ASP A 174 -10.45 -9.33 20.40
CA ASP A 174 -9.75 -10.54 19.98
C ASP A 174 -8.42 -10.21 19.29
N GLY A 175 -7.88 -11.17 18.55
CA GLY A 175 -6.61 -11.00 17.85
C GLY A 175 -6.80 -10.46 16.44
N PRO A 176 -7.57 -11.15 15.58
CA PRO A 176 -7.84 -10.67 14.23
C PRO A 176 -8.56 -9.31 14.23
N GLU A 177 -8.38 -8.54 13.17
CA GLU A 177 -8.91 -7.17 13.09
C GLU A 177 -9.66 -6.91 11.77
N SER A 178 -10.30 -5.75 11.66
CA SER A 178 -11.19 -5.43 10.54
C SER A 178 -10.50 -5.01 9.22
N TYR A 179 -9.27 -5.45 8.94
CA TYR A 179 -8.48 -5.00 7.77
C TYR A 179 -9.18 -5.17 6.42
N ALA A 180 -9.89 -6.28 6.22
CA ALA A 180 -10.64 -6.52 4.98
C ALA A 180 -11.73 -5.45 4.75
N ARG A 181 -12.35 -4.94 5.82
CA ARG A 181 -13.32 -3.86 5.75
C ARG A 181 -12.67 -2.56 5.31
N ALA A 182 -11.57 -2.19 5.97
CA ALA A 182 -10.84 -0.97 5.65
C ALA A 182 -10.34 -0.96 4.20
N LEU A 183 -9.81 -2.08 3.70
CA LEU A 183 -9.40 -2.22 2.31
C LEU A 183 -10.58 -2.12 1.32
N TYR A 184 -11.74 -2.67 1.65
CA TYR A 184 -12.95 -2.51 0.84
C TYR A 184 -13.39 -1.05 0.77
N GLU A 185 -13.49 -0.37 1.92
CA GLU A 185 -13.94 1.02 2.02
C GLU A 185 -12.96 2.00 1.34
N SER A 186 -11.66 1.70 1.38
CA SER A 186 -10.63 2.48 0.69
C SER A 186 -10.83 2.56 -0.83
N GLN A 187 -11.66 1.71 -1.43
CA GLN A 187 -11.96 1.79 -2.86
C GLN A 187 -12.84 3.00 -3.21
N PHE A 188 -13.55 3.56 -2.23
CA PHE A 188 -14.58 4.60 -2.43
C PHE A 188 -14.13 6.00 -2.01
N VAL A 189 -12.91 6.16 -1.51
CA VAL A 189 -12.33 7.50 -1.23
C VAL A 189 -12.15 8.28 -2.53
N ALA A 190 -11.93 9.60 -2.43
CA ALA A 190 -11.89 10.53 -3.56
C ALA A 190 -10.62 10.42 -4.43
N TRP A 191 -10.31 9.21 -4.92
CA TRP A 191 -9.20 8.97 -5.83
C TRP A 191 -9.31 9.86 -7.07
N ARG A 192 -8.25 10.64 -7.34
CA ARG A 192 -8.20 11.53 -8.50
C ARG A 192 -8.15 10.71 -9.79
N ASN A 193 -8.82 11.20 -10.83
CA ASN A 193 -8.83 10.52 -12.12
C ASN A 193 -7.41 10.45 -12.71
N GLY A 194 -7.02 9.29 -13.24
CA GLY A 194 -5.69 9.06 -13.81
C GLY A 194 -4.56 8.95 -12.78
N SER A 195 -4.85 9.01 -11.48
CA SER A 195 -3.81 8.87 -10.46
C SER A 195 -3.30 7.44 -10.33
N LYS A 196 -2.04 7.31 -9.89
CA LYS A 196 -1.58 6.05 -9.29
C LYS A 196 -2.14 5.98 -7.88
N LYS A 197 -2.97 4.96 -7.63
CA LYS A 197 -3.65 4.74 -6.35
C LYS A 197 -2.84 3.78 -5.51
N ILE A 198 -2.38 4.23 -4.35
CA ILE A 198 -1.55 3.46 -3.42
C ILE A 198 -2.27 3.46 -2.08
N VAL A 199 -2.49 2.27 -1.52
CA VAL A 199 -2.96 2.11 -0.14
C VAL A 199 -1.79 1.59 0.69
N ILE A 200 -1.56 2.21 1.85
CA ILE A 200 -0.58 1.77 2.83
C ILE A 200 -1.32 1.54 4.13
N ILE A 201 -1.36 0.29 4.59
CA ILE A 201 -1.95 -0.10 5.86
C ILE A 201 -0.85 -0.35 6.90
N PHE A 202 -1.02 0.21 8.09
CA PHE A 202 -0.20 -0.09 9.26
C PHE A 202 -1.02 -0.99 10.17
N GLU A 203 -0.61 -2.26 10.26
CA GLU A 203 -1.28 -3.35 10.97
C GLU A 203 -0.25 -4.22 11.71
N ASP A 204 -0.68 -4.95 12.74
CA ASP A 204 0.18 -5.89 13.46
C ASP A 204 -0.43 -7.29 13.68
N ASN A 205 -1.61 -7.57 13.10
CA ASN A 205 -2.27 -8.88 13.19
C ASN A 205 -2.79 -9.39 11.84
N ILE A 206 -3.77 -10.30 11.85
CA ILE A 206 -4.46 -10.84 10.67
C ILE A 206 -5.89 -10.29 10.52
N PRO A 207 -6.50 -10.32 9.34
CA PRO A 207 -7.92 -9.98 9.18
C PRO A 207 -8.85 -11.08 9.72
N HIS A 208 -10.11 -10.71 10.02
CA HIS A 208 -11.23 -11.66 10.03
C HIS A 208 -11.50 -12.25 8.63
N ASP A 209 -10.75 -13.27 8.23
CA ASP A 209 -10.93 -14.00 6.97
C ASP A 209 -10.93 -15.51 7.21
N CYS A 210 -11.93 -16.18 6.65
CA CYS A 210 -12.15 -17.62 6.83
C CYS A 210 -11.13 -18.50 6.09
N ASN A 211 -10.27 -17.92 5.25
CA ASN A 211 -9.22 -18.63 4.52
C ASN A 211 -7.80 -18.29 5.01
N MET A 212 -7.65 -17.54 6.10
CA MET A 212 -6.38 -17.43 6.79
C MET A 212 -6.19 -18.72 7.61
N ALA A 213 -5.02 -19.36 7.53
CA ALA A 213 -4.76 -20.61 8.25
C ALA A 213 -5.08 -20.41 9.74
N ALA A 214 -5.97 -21.26 10.24
CA ALA A 214 -6.75 -21.08 11.47
C ALA A 214 -6.04 -20.34 12.61
N TYR A 215 -6.74 -19.36 13.16
CA TYR A 215 -6.49 -18.78 14.48
C TYR A 215 -6.93 -19.75 15.57
#